data_AF-F3Z4R2-F1
#
_entry.id   AF-F3Z4R2-F1
#
_cell.length_a   1.000
_cell.length_b   1.000
_cell.length_c   1.000
_cell.angle_alpha   90.00
_cell.angle_beta   90.00
_cell.angle_gamma   90.00
#
_symmetry.space_group_name_H-M   'P 1'
#
loop_
_entity.id
_entity.type
_entity.pdbx_description
1 polymer ?
#
loop_
_entity_poly.entity_id
_entity_poly.type
_entity_poly.pdbx_seq_one_letter_code
_entity_poly.pdbx_strand_id
1 'polypeptide(L)'
;MVRPRRGPGQAESRSGAEAAAMRRVVRMAGSGLVLAGLLGGVSACGSPFGGEHAVFGKPLGKQLQAASRASQEGLTARFTSRLDYGGTGTKATDVVAGTLDWDQDVARAERTVHVPEPLAESDASAIGGREGRRDVRQTYAVRGHGSVYVAADGAKGRTWVRFTPAEREKRGLNGDSDLNRLNGAVLPYGGTLAEVLPHAKPGKEPAHLPGGGRRYTATVSAAHAADVLPAALARPLRQAEHLGHAKGFTVTVTTDGKGRVVRMTADLAAQLDELHTQGLLSDVTTLRSELRLSRYGRWQREDFPGAHRLVTSTETVRTARGFRPGQCADTQLLGLGSRALFPVDCADPHDLWKFPSGTYERTLGTLDGLDTLPLAACRAGLADAHPVNGAPDPKTLTVTRDGLRYAVMEKNGTDKNPDWRGTPPTKLPKNTELRVEGDASCLVTTAYEPLS
;
A
#
# COMPACT_ATOMS: atom_id res chain seq x y z
N MET A 1 41.36 51.06 -44.61
CA MET A 1 41.04 50.76 -43.20
C MET A 1 39.87 49.79 -43.17
N VAL A 2 39.70 48.77 -42.34
CA VAL A 2 40.52 47.89 -41.47
C VAL A 2 39.65 46.61 -41.35
N ARG A 3 40.25 45.41 -41.34
CA ARG A 3 39.58 44.08 -41.21
C ARG A 3 39.04 43.83 -39.77
N PRO A 4 38.29 42.73 -39.52
CA PRO A 4 38.88 41.38 -39.28
C PRO A 4 38.17 40.28 -40.10
N ARG A 5 38.83 39.31 -40.76
CA ARG A 5 39.73 38.17 -40.40
C ARG A 5 39.00 36.83 -40.15
N ARG A 6 39.23 35.91 -41.12
CA ARG A 6 39.08 34.43 -41.19
C ARG A 6 39.52 33.75 -39.88
N GLY A 7 39.07 32.55 -39.47
CA GLY A 7 38.83 31.30 -40.20
C GLY A 7 39.25 30.09 -39.32
N PRO A 8 39.25 28.85 -39.85
CA PRO A 8 38.76 27.61 -39.19
C PRO A 8 39.85 26.63 -38.71
N GLY A 9 39.43 25.53 -38.06
CA GLY A 9 40.28 24.36 -37.78
C GLY A 9 39.49 23.08 -37.44
N GLN A 10 39.59 22.08 -38.30
CA GLN A 10 39.23 20.67 -38.11
C GLN A 10 40.39 19.90 -37.44
N ALA A 11 40.08 18.80 -36.73
CA ALA A 11 40.82 17.52 -36.69
C ALA A 11 39.96 16.51 -35.88
N GLU A 12 39.32 15.50 -36.48
CA GLU A 12 39.83 14.15 -36.83
C GLU A 12 40.28 13.24 -35.66
N SER A 13 39.51 12.15 -35.43
CA SER A 13 39.93 10.73 -35.40
C SER A 13 38.87 9.91 -34.64
N ARG A 14 38.07 9.05 -35.30
CA ARG A 14 38.32 7.66 -35.74
C ARG A 14 38.65 6.66 -34.62
N SER A 15 37.68 5.77 -34.36
CA SER A 15 37.77 4.30 -34.12
C SER A 15 36.59 3.90 -33.21
N GLY A 16 35.73 2.94 -33.48
CA GLY A 16 35.82 1.77 -34.37
C GLY A 16 36.40 0.59 -33.61
N ALA A 17 35.55 -0.22 -32.96
CA ALA A 17 35.69 -1.65 -32.62
C ALA A 17 34.68 -1.98 -31.50
N GLU A 18 33.60 -2.72 -31.78
CA GLU A 18 33.57 -4.18 -31.60
C GLU A 18 34.12 -4.66 -30.25
N ALA A 19 33.21 -5.08 -29.36
CA ALA A 19 33.47 -6.19 -28.44
C ALA A 19 32.14 -6.82 -27.99
N ALA A 20 31.52 -7.55 -28.91
CA ALA A 20 30.66 -8.68 -28.55
C ALA A 20 31.55 -9.74 -27.86
N ALA A 21 31.59 -9.74 -26.53
CA ALA A 21 32.26 -10.78 -25.76
C ALA A 21 31.29 -11.91 -25.41
N MET A 22 31.08 -12.73 -26.44
CA MET A 22 30.72 -14.13 -26.43
C MET A 22 31.33 -14.87 -25.23
N ARG A 23 30.52 -15.24 -24.22
CA ARG A 23 30.96 -16.21 -23.20
C ARG A 23 30.96 -17.60 -23.83
N ARG A 24 32.16 -18.07 -24.13
CA ARG A 24 32.49 -19.39 -24.64
C ARG A 24 31.84 -20.49 -23.80
N VAL A 25 31.03 -21.29 -24.48
CA VAL A 25 30.72 -22.67 -24.10
C VAL A 25 32.03 -23.46 -24.22
N VAL A 26 32.61 -23.86 -23.09
CA VAL A 26 33.64 -24.89 -23.09
C VAL A 26 32.93 -26.24 -23.14
N ARG A 27 32.82 -26.77 -24.36
CA ARG A 27 32.62 -28.21 -24.60
C ARG A 27 33.97 -28.88 -24.37
N MET A 28 34.12 -29.62 -23.28
CA MET A 28 35.06 -30.75 -23.23
C MET A 28 34.24 -32.02 -23.49
N ALA A 29 34.46 -32.59 -24.65
CA ALA A 29 34.09 -33.96 -25.01
C ALA A 29 35.38 -34.78 -25.10
N GLY A 30 35.32 -36.01 -24.61
CA GLY A 30 36.41 -37.00 -24.61
C GLY A 30 36.38 -37.79 -23.31
N SER A 31 35.41 -38.71 -23.16
CA SER A 31 35.61 -40.17 -23.32
C SER A 31 36.48 -40.74 -22.19
N GLY A 32 36.06 -41.67 -21.34
CA GLY A 32 34.98 -42.65 -21.37
C GLY A 32 35.52 -43.83 -20.57
N LEU A 33 34.87 -44.19 -19.48
CA LEU A 33 35.02 -45.51 -18.86
C LEU A 33 33.70 -45.84 -18.15
N VAL A 34 32.94 -46.69 -18.83
CA VAL A 34 31.76 -47.36 -18.33
C VAL A 34 32.22 -48.52 -17.48
N LEU A 35 31.76 -48.61 -16.23
CA LEU A 35 31.48 -49.90 -15.60
C LEU A 35 30.39 -49.77 -14.52
N ALA A 36 29.20 -50.20 -14.96
CA ALA A 36 28.11 -50.89 -14.26
C ALA A 36 28.09 -50.95 -12.73
N GLY A 37 26.90 -50.64 -12.19
CA GLY A 37 26.49 -50.98 -10.82
C GLY A 37 25.01 -50.69 -10.58
N LEU A 38 24.13 -51.38 -11.30
CA LEU A 38 22.68 -51.45 -11.04
C LEU A 38 22.42 -52.42 -9.87
N LEU A 39 22.08 -51.92 -8.69
CA LEU A 39 21.24 -52.54 -7.64
C LEU A 39 20.64 -51.35 -6.87
N GLY A 40 19.33 -51.07 -6.85
CA GLY A 40 18.28 -51.99 -6.44
C GLY A 40 18.18 -51.97 -4.91
N GLY A 41 17.23 -51.23 -4.34
CA GLY A 41 16.73 -51.46 -2.98
C GLY A 41 17.03 -50.38 -1.93
N VAL A 42 15.96 -49.74 -1.48
CA VAL A 42 15.71 -49.18 -0.14
C VAL A 42 16.88 -49.20 0.86
N SER A 43 17.33 -48.01 1.24
CA SER A 43 17.76 -47.75 2.62
C SER A 43 17.57 -46.26 2.91
N ALA A 44 16.40 -45.95 3.50
CA ALA A 44 16.32 -44.89 4.49
C ALA A 44 17.18 -45.30 5.69
N CYS A 45 18.49 -45.08 5.60
CA CYS A 45 19.43 -45.14 6.71
C CYS A 45 20.28 -43.89 6.63
N GLY A 46 20.23 -43.09 7.70
CA GLY A 46 21.01 -41.87 7.82
C GLY A 46 22.50 -42.14 7.62
N SER A 47 23.15 -41.25 6.87
CA SER A 47 24.61 -41.19 6.83
C SER A 47 25.15 -41.02 8.25
N PRO A 48 26.14 -41.85 8.69
CA PRO A 48 26.74 -41.80 10.01
C PRO A 48 27.81 -40.70 10.16
N PHE A 49 27.98 -39.84 9.17
CA PHE A 49 28.77 -38.61 9.26
C PHE A 49 27.81 -37.43 9.35
N GLY A 50 27.26 -37.24 10.56
CA GLY A 50 26.28 -36.21 10.87
C GLY A 50 26.89 -34.82 10.77
N GLY A 51 26.78 -34.19 9.60
CA GLY A 51 26.97 -32.76 9.49
C GLY A 51 25.99 -32.05 10.43
N GLU A 52 26.47 -31.06 11.18
CA GLU A 52 25.61 -30.22 12.00
C GLU A 52 24.47 -29.65 11.15
N HIS A 53 23.24 -29.73 11.67
CA HIS A 53 22.06 -29.23 10.97
C HIS A 53 22.26 -27.73 10.63
N ALA A 54 22.06 -27.34 9.36
CA ALA A 54 22.41 -26.00 8.86
C ALA A 54 21.83 -24.83 9.68
N VAL A 55 20.62 -25.02 10.23
CA VAL A 55 19.99 -24.11 11.20
C VAL A 55 20.36 -24.44 12.65
N PHE A 56 20.00 -25.63 13.14
CA PHE A 56 20.09 -25.96 14.57
C PHE A 56 21.50 -26.19 15.13
N GLY A 57 22.50 -26.38 14.27
CA GLY A 57 23.91 -26.42 14.67
C GLY A 57 24.53 -25.03 14.84
N LYS A 58 23.83 -23.95 14.47
CA LYS A 58 24.32 -22.59 14.68
C LYS A 58 24.20 -22.20 16.16
N PRO A 59 25.06 -21.27 16.66
CA PRO A 59 24.88 -20.66 17.97
C PRO A 59 23.46 -20.09 18.13
N LEU A 60 22.86 -20.21 19.32
CA LEU A 60 21.45 -19.85 19.59
C LEU A 60 21.05 -18.48 19.00
N GLY A 61 21.86 -17.45 19.22
CA GLY A 61 21.60 -16.10 18.71
C GLY A 61 21.60 -15.96 17.17
N LYS A 62 22.07 -16.98 16.43
CA LYS A 62 22.09 -17.03 14.96
C LYS A 62 21.03 -17.97 14.37
N GLN A 63 20.37 -18.79 15.19
CA GLN A 63 19.44 -19.82 14.68
C GLN A 63 18.20 -19.23 14.02
N LEU A 64 17.61 -18.14 14.55
CA LEU A 64 16.44 -17.51 13.94
C LEU A 64 16.75 -16.85 12.59
N GLN A 65 17.93 -16.24 12.45
CA GLN A 65 18.39 -15.72 11.17
C GLN A 65 18.64 -16.87 10.16
N ALA A 66 19.23 -17.97 10.60
CA ALA A 66 19.42 -19.16 9.77
C ALA A 66 18.07 -19.79 9.36
N ALA A 67 17.08 -19.81 10.26
CA ALA A 67 15.74 -20.31 9.98
C ALA A 67 15.01 -19.43 8.95
N SER A 68 15.19 -18.11 9.02
CA SER A 68 14.70 -17.18 8.01
C SER A 68 15.24 -17.54 6.62
N ARG A 69 16.56 -17.70 6.49
CA ARG A 69 17.22 -18.07 5.24
C ARG A 69 16.76 -19.44 4.72
N ALA A 70 16.69 -20.45 5.60
CA ALA A 70 16.20 -21.77 5.24
C ALA A 70 14.76 -21.75 4.69
N SER A 71 13.91 -20.83 5.20
CA SER A 71 12.55 -20.65 4.70
C SER A 71 12.53 -20.15 3.24
N GLN A 72 13.45 -19.25 2.89
CA GLN A 72 13.59 -18.67 1.55
C GLN A 72 14.09 -19.71 0.52
N GLU A 73 14.91 -20.68 0.93
CA GLU A 73 15.36 -21.80 0.08
C GLU A 73 14.21 -22.68 -0.42
N GLY A 74 13.03 -22.61 0.21
CA GLY A 74 11.80 -23.24 -0.28
C GLY A 74 11.29 -22.66 -1.60
N LEU A 75 11.81 -21.50 -2.02
CA LEU A 75 11.50 -20.70 -3.22
C LEU A 75 10.07 -20.17 -3.28
N THR A 76 9.05 -20.99 -2.99
CA THR A 76 7.67 -20.51 -2.84
C THR A 76 7.03 -21.08 -1.57
N ALA A 77 6.02 -20.38 -1.05
CA ALA A 77 5.20 -20.84 0.06
C ALA A 77 3.79 -20.22 0.00
N ARG A 78 2.85 -20.84 0.71
CA ARG A 78 1.59 -20.19 1.10
C ARG A 78 1.74 -19.58 2.48
N PHE A 79 1.14 -18.42 2.66
CA PHE A 79 1.13 -17.74 3.94
C PHE A 79 -0.27 -17.34 4.39
N THR A 80 -0.43 -17.23 5.71
CA THR A 80 -1.57 -16.58 6.34
C THR A 80 -1.06 -15.74 7.49
N SER A 81 -1.28 -14.43 7.44
CA SER A 81 -1.04 -13.48 8.53
C SER A 81 -2.38 -13.08 9.12
N ARG A 82 -2.47 -12.99 10.44
CA ARG A 82 -3.69 -12.63 11.16
C ARG A 82 -3.36 -11.69 12.31
N LEU A 83 -4.16 -10.64 12.45
CA LEU A 83 -4.25 -9.81 13.65
C LEU A 83 -5.65 -9.99 14.24
N ASP A 84 -5.69 -10.29 15.54
CA ASP A 84 -6.92 -10.38 16.33
C ASP A 84 -6.93 -9.24 17.35
N TYR A 85 -8.02 -8.49 17.35
CA TYR A 85 -8.32 -7.42 18.29
C TYR A 85 -9.50 -7.88 19.14
N GLY A 86 -9.29 -8.13 20.43
CA GLY A 86 -10.33 -8.61 21.33
C GLY A 86 -10.56 -7.65 22.48
N GLY A 87 -11.84 -7.42 22.79
CA GLY A 87 -12.32 -6.60 23.90
C GLY A 87 -13.59 -7.19 24.50
N THR A 88 -14.25 -6.43 25.38
CA THR A 88 -15.49 -6.86 26.02
C THR A 88 -16.62 -6.91 24.99
N GLY A 89 -16.96 -8.09 24.50
CA GLY A 89 -18.04 -8.30 23.52
C GLY A 89 -17.68 -8.02 22.06
N THR A 90 -16.43 -7.65 21.75
CA THR A 90 -15.97 -7.33 20.39
C THR A 90 -14.76 -8.18 19.99
N LYS A 91 -14.78 -8.67 18.74
CA LYS A 91 -13.64 -9.36 18.13
C LYS A 91 -13.49 -8.91 16.69
N ALA A 92 -12.59 -7.96 16.45
CA ALA A 92 -12.19 -7.56 15.10
C ALA A 92 -10.99 -8.38 14.62
N THR A 93 -10.87 -8.53 13.30
CA THR A 93 -9.83 -9.36 12.68
C THR A 93 -9.32 -8.74 11.40
N ASP A 94 -8.01 -8.77 11.18
CA ASP A 94 -7.37 -8.49 9.90
C ASP A 94 -6.61 -9.74 9.45
N VAL A 95 -7.06 -10.36 8.37
CA VAL A 95 -6.51 -11.62 7.85
C VAL A 95 -5.97 -11.40 6.45
N VAL A 96 -4.72 -11.74 6.24
CA VAL A 96 -4.06 -11.74 4.93
C VAL A 96 -3.67 -13.16 4.58
N ALA A 97 -4.10 -13.66 3.42
CA ALA A 97 -3.73 -14.99 2.94
C ALA A 97 -3.27 -14.92 1.48
N GLY A 98 -2.23 -15.68 1.14
CA GLY A 98 -1.64 -15.57 -0.19
C GLY A 98 -0.49 -16.52 -0.48
N THR A 99 0.22 -16.21 -1.55
CA THR A 99 1.40 -16.93 -2.05
C THR A 99 2.61 -16.01 -2.06
N LEU A 100 3.78 -16.59 -1.79
CA LEU A 100 5.08 -15.95 -1.81
C LEU A 100 5.95 -16.70 -2.83
N ASP A 101 6.74 -15.97 -3.61
CA ASP A 101 7.81 -16.49 -4.45
C ASP A 101 9.06 -15.63 -4.22
N TRP A 102 10.02 -16.19 -3.50
CA TRP A 102 11.30 -15.55 -3.16
C TRP A 102 12.27 -15.51 -4.36
N ASP A 103 12.13 -16.39 -5.35
CA ASP A 103 12.99 -16.40 -6.54
C ASP A 103 12.69 -15.20 -7.45
N GLN A 104 11.40 -14.87 -7.57
CA GLN A 104 10.92 -13.72 -8.35
C GLN A 104 10.71 -12.45 -7.52
N ASP A 105 10.88 -12.55 -6.19
CA ASP A 105 10.54 -11.51 -5.22
C ASP A 105 9.12 -10.96 -5.44
N VAL A 106 8.15 -11.86 -5.50
CA VAL A 106 6.73 -11.51 -5.68
C VAL A 106 5.86 -12.15 -4.60
N ALA A 107 4.74 -11.49 -4.31
CA ALA A 107 3.68 -12.09 -3.52
C ALA A 107 2.32 -11.55 -3.91
N ARG A 108 1.32 -12.42 -3.91
CA ARG A 108 -0.08 -12.07 -4.11
C ARG A 108 -0.86 -12.47 -2.88
N ALA A 109 -1.70 -11.59 -2.38
CA ALA A 109 -2.48 -11.86 -1.20
C ALA A 109 -3.85 -11.20 -1.25
N GLU A 110 -4.79 -11.83 -0.58
CA GLU A 110 -6.08 -11.25 -0.25
C GLU A 110 -6.07 -10.87 1.23
N ARG A 111 -6.48 -9.63 1.51
CA ARG A 111 -6.72 -9.10 2.85
C ARG A 111 -8.21 -9.02 3.09
N THR A 112 -8.66 -9.56 4.22
CA THR A 112 -10.02 -9.45 4.72
C THR A 112 -9.99 -8.87 6.12
N VAL A 113 -10.70 -7.76 6.31
CA VAL A 113 -10.93 -7.13 7.60
C VAL A 113 -12.39 -7.34 7.98
N HIS A 114 -12.61 -7.69 9.25
CA HIS A 114 -13.93 -7.73 9.86
C HIS A 114 -13.88 -6.93 11.15
N VAL A 115 -14.77 -5.95 11.29
CA VAL A 115 -14.89 -5.14 12.51
C VAL A 115 -16.35 -5.16 12.97
N PRO A 116 -16.68 -5.83 14.08
CA PRO A 116 -18.05 -5.82 14.58
C PRO A 116 -18.40 -4.46 15.21
N GLU A 117 -19.69 -4.11 15.18
CA GLU A 117 -20.23 -3.16 16.18
C GLU A 117 -20.09 -3.78 17.58
N PRO A 118 -19.93 -2.97 18.67
CA PRO A 118 -20.00 -1.51 18.76
C PRO A 118 -18.67 -0.75 18.64
N LEU A 119 -17.59 -1.31 18.08
CA LEU A 119 -16.30 -0.59 17.99
C LEU A 119 -16.47 0.78 17.30
N ALA A 120 -15.87 1.83 17.87
CA ALA A 120 -15.96 3.18 17.32
C ALA A 120 -15.46 3.24 15.87
N GLU A 121 -16.00 4.17 15.07
CA GLU A 121 -15.64 4.29 13.64
C GLU A 121 -14.17 4.64 13.41
N SER A 122 -13.58 5.41 14.32
CA SER A 122 -12.14 5.71 14.33
C SER A 122 -11.30 4.44 14.49
N ASP A 123 -11.71 3.53 15.37
CA ASP A 123 -11.01 2.27 15.62
C ASP A 123 -11.21 1.28 14.48
N ALA A 124 -12.43 1.22 13.94
CA ALA A 124 -12.72 0.45 12.73
C ALA A 124 -11.83 0.89 11.57
N SER A 125 -11.72 2.20 11.36
CA SER A 125 -10.84 2.80 10.35
C SER A 125 -9.37 2.51 10.62
N ALA A 126 -8.92 2.56 11.88
CA ALA A 126 -7.54 2.29 12.26
C ALA A 126 -7.13 0.81 12.05
N ILE A 127 -8.05 -0.12 12.28
CA ILE A 127 -7.88 -1.56 11.98
C ILE A 127 -7.85 -1.81 10.46
N GLY A 128 -8.44 -0.90 9.68
CA GLY A 128 -8.51 -0.95 8.22
C GLY A 128 -9.87 -1.37 7.67
N GLY A 129 -10.91 -1.29 8.50
CA GLY A 129 -12.26 -0.95 8.05
C GLY A 129 -12.26 0.45 7.42
N ARG A 130 -13.41 0.87 6.91
CA ARG A 130 -13.55 2.16 6.21
C ARG A 130 -14.89 2.78 6.55
N GLU A 131 -15.00 4.07 6.30
CA GLU A 131 -16.22 4.84 6.58
C GLU A 131 -17.44 4.15 5.97
N GLY A 132 -18.37 3.71 6.83
CA GLY A 132 -19.58 3.00 6.44
C GLY A 132 -19.38 1.56 5.95
N ARG A 133 -18.15 1.04 5.95
CA ARG A 133 -17.80 -0.35 5.59
C ARG A 133 -16.80 -0.95 6.58
N ARG A 134 -17.34 -1.58 7.62
CA ARG A 134 -16.55 -2.29 8.65
C ARG A 134 -15.90 -3.58 8.14
N ASP A 135 -16.53 -4.21 7.16
CA ASP A 135 -16.04 -5.42 6.50
C ASP A 135 -15.43 -5.08 5.15
N VAL A 136 -14.14 -5.39 4.97
CA VAL A 136 -13.37 -4.97 3.81
C VAL A 136 -12.60 -6.15 3.24
N ARG A 137 -12.70 -6.35 1.93
CA ARG A 137 -11.89 -7.32 1.18
C ARG A 137 -11.07 -6.59 0.12
N GLN A 138 -9.77 -6.85 0.07
CA GLN A 138 -8.85 -6.24 -0.89
C GLN A 138 -7.86 -7.28 -1.40
N THR A 139 -7.54 -7.25 -2.69
CA THR A 139 -6.48 -8.10 -3.24
C THR A 139 -5.27 -7.24 -3.61
N TYR A 140 -4.11 -7.66 -3.13
CA TYR A 140 -2.83 -7.03 -3.37
C TYR A 140 -1.88 -7.97 -4.07
N ALA A 141 -0.94 -7.35 -4.76
CA ALA A 141 0.17 -8.00 -5.41
C ALA A 141 1.41 -7.11 -5.21
N VAL A 142 2.56 -7.69 -4.90
CA VAL A 142 3.84 -6.97 -4.79
C VAL A 142 4.89 -7.64 -5.66
N ARG A 143 5.72 -6.82 -6.33
CA ARG A 143 6.88 -7.29 -7.09
C ARG A 143 8.08 -6.40 -6.82
N GLY A 144 9.16 -7.05 -6.43
CA GLY A 144 10.34 -6.37 -5.94
C GLY A 144 10.06 -5.63 -4.64
N HIS A 145 11.10 -5.10 -4.02
CA HIS A 145 10.99 -4.02 -3.03
C HIS A 145 10.59 -2.67 -3.68
N GLY A 146 9.53 -2.63 -4.48
CA GLY A 146 9.23 -1.45 -5.29
C GLY A 146 7.79 -1.26 -5.73
N SER A 147 7.21 -2.22 -6.46
CA SER A 147 5.89 -2.00 -7.08
C SER A 147 4.80 -2.76 -6.34
N VAL A 148 3.73 -2.04 -6.02
CA VAL A 148 2.52 -2.58 -5.40
C VAL A 148 1.38 -2.49 -6.40
N TYR A 149 0.60 -3.55 -6.50
CA TYR A 149 -0.53 -3.69 -7.39
C TYR A 149 -1.77 -3.87 -6.52
N VAL A 150 -2.78 -3.05 -6.76
CA VAL A 150 -4.07 -3.13 -6.06
C VAL A 150 -5.12 -3.58 -7.06
N ALA A 151 -5.88 -4.62 -6.73
CA ALA A 151 -6.99 -5.05 -7.56
C ALA A 151 -8.19 -4.12 -7.35
N ALA A 152 -8.72 -3.60 -8.45
CA ALA A 152 -10.02 -2.97 -8.54
C ALA A 152 -10.99 -3.98 -9.18
N ASP A 153 -11.87 -4.55 -8.36
CA ASP A 153 -12.88 -5.53 -8.81
C ASP A 153 -14.19 -4.79 -9.09
N GLY A 154 -14.38 -4.38 -10.35
CA GLY A 154 -15.58 -3.66 -10.79
C GLY A 154 -16.50 -4.52 -11.66
N ALA A 155 -17.60 -3.94 -12.15
CA ALA A 155 -18.59 -4.61 -12.98
C ALA A 155 -18.01 -5.24 -14.26
N LYS A 156 -16.95 -4.62 -14.82
CA LYS A 156 -16.25 -5.09 -16.04
C LYS A 156 -15.13 -6.10 -15.76
N GLY A 157 -15.03 -6.59 -14.52
CA GLY A 157 -14.00 -7.52 -14.05
C GLY A 157 -12.82 -6.83 -13.37
N ARG A 158 -11.80 -7.64 -13.06
CA ARG A 158 -10.61 -7.21 -12.30
C ARG A 158 -9.66 -6.36 -13.14
N THR A 159 -9.34 -5.17 -12.62
CA THR A 159 -8.24 -4.34 -13.11
C THR A 159 -7.16 -4.23 -12.04
N TRP A 160 -5.91 -4.52 -12.37
CA TRP A 160 -4.78 -4.26 -11.50
C TRP A 160 -4.25 -2.86 -11.72
N VAL A 161 -4.17 -2.08 -10.66
CA VAL A 161 -3.55 -0.75 -10.67
C VAL A 161 -2.17 -0.84 -10.07
N ARG A 162 -1.13 -0.58 -10.89
CA ARG A 162 0.26 -0.55 -10.43
C ARG A 162 0.63 0.80 -9.83
N PHE A 163 1.26 0.76 -8.66
CA PHE A 163 1.87 1.87 -7.96
C PHE A 163 3.36 1.61 -7.77
N THR A 164 4.20 2.29 -8.55
CA THR A 164 5.66 2.34 -8.34
C THR A 164 6.02 3.24 -7.16
N PRO A 165 7.26 3.20 -6.62
CA PRO A 165 7.66 4.07 -5.50
C PRO A 165 7.48 5.56 -5.80
N ALA A 166 7.91 6.01 -6.99
CA ALA A 166 7.79 7.40 -7.41
C ALA A 166 6.33 7.85 -7.58
N GLU A 167 5.44 6.95 -8.05
CA GLU A 167 4.01 7.26 -8.15
C GLU A 167 3.34 7.34 -6.78
N ARG A 168 3.76 6.49 -5.83
CA ARG A 168 3.29 6.56 -4.44
C ARG A 168 3.72 7.86 -3.77
N GLU A 169 4.99 8.23 -3.92
CA GLU A 169 5.54 9.48 -3.38
C GLU A 169 4.78 10.71 -3.87
N LYS A 170 4.55 10.82 -5.19
CA LYS A 170 3.77 11.91 -5.79
C LYS A 170 2.34 12.04 -5.25
N ARG A 171 1.79 10.97 -4.66
CA ARG A 171 0.43 10.91 -4.12
C ARG A 171 0.38 10.93 -2.58
N GLY A 172 1.52 11.07 -1.89
CA GLY A 172 1.56 10.95 -0.43
C GLY A 172 1.15 9.55 0.06
N LEU A 173 1.47 8.53 -0.73
CA LEU A 173 1.28 7.11 -0.45
C LEU A 173 2.64 6.42 -0.17
N ASN A 174 3.66 7.18 0.21
CA ASN A 174 4.97 6.71 0.68
C ASN A 174 5.07 6.76 2.22
N GLY A 175 6.22 6.38 2.78
CA GLY A 175 6.47 6.41 4.23
C GLY A 175 5.59 5.40 4.98
N ASP A 176 4.82 5.87 5.96
CA ASP A 176 3.93 5.05 6.78
C ASP A 176 2.59 4.73 6.09
N SER A 177 2.54 4.61 4.76
CA SER A 177 1.30 4.24 4.06
C SER A 177 1.09 2.72 4.08
N ASP A 178 -0.17 2.28 4.00
CA ASP A 178 -0.49 0.85 3.91
C ASP A 178 0.16 0.20 2.69
N LEU A 179 0.24 0.90 1.54
CA LEU A 179 0.91 0.36 0.36
C LEU A 179 2.41 0.21 0.55
N ASN A 180 3.06 1.15 1.24
CA ASN A 180 4.51 1.05 1.46
C ASN A 180 4.85 -0.16 2.34
N ARG A 181 4.05 -0.38 3.40
CA ARG A 181 4.16 -1.52 4.32
C ARG A 181 4.09 -2.88 3.64
N LEU A 182 3.42 -3.00 2.49
CA LEU A 182 3.32 -4.28 1.77
C LEU A 182 4.65 -4.75 1.15
N ASN A 183 5.65 -3.87 1.01
CA ASN A 183 6.99 -4.26 0.55
C ASN A 183 7.76 -4.80 1.76
N GLY A 184 7.75 -6.12 1.96
CA GLY A 184 8.38 -6.73 3.12
C GLY A 184 9.91 -6.78 3.01
N ALA A 185 10.58 -6.75 4.17
CA ALA A 185 12.03 -6.91 4.23
C ALA A 185 12.43 -8.38 4.43
N VAL A 186 11.52 -9.21 4.96
CA VAL A 186 11.78 -10.62 5.29
C VAL A 186 11.06 -11.58 4.36
N LEU A 187 9.79 -11.29 4.08
CA LEU A 187 8.99 -11.95 3.06
C LEU A 187 8.77 -10.97 1.89
N PRO A 188 8.50 -11.46 0.67
CA PRO A 188 8.11 -10.56 -0.43
C PRO A 188 6.88 -9.70 -0.06
N TYR A 189 5.98 -10.23 0.79
CA TYR A 189 4.83 -9.51 1.35
C TYR A 189 5.09 -9.02 2.78
N GLY A 190 5.09 -7.70 2.97
CA GLY A 190 5.36 -7.05 4.26
C GLY A 190 4.15 -6.88 5.17
N GLY A 191 4.38 -6.26 6.33
CA GLY A 191 3.31 -6.02 7.30
C GLY A 191 2.80 -7.30 7.98
N THR A 192 3.69 -8.26 8.16
CA THR A 192 3.41 -9.53 8.83
C THR A 192 4.38 -9.73 10.00
N LEU A 193 4.11 -10.73 10.83
CA LEU A 193 5.00 -11.04 11.95
C LEU A 193 6.41 -11.50 11.50
N ALA A 194 6.64 -11.79 10.22
CA ALA A 194 7.98 -12.09 9.74
C ALA A 194 8.94 -10.89 9.85
N GLU A 195 8.43 -9.65 9.75
CA GLU A 195 9.25 -8.43 9.78
C GLU A 195 10.06 -8.28 11.08
N VAL A 196 9.61 -8.89 12.17
CA VAL A 196 10.28 -8.80 13.47
C VAL A 196 11.35 -9.88 13.67
N LEU A 197 11.42 -10.89 12.78
CA LEU A 197 12.33 -12.02 12.89
C LEU A 197 13.82 -11.61 12.96
N PRO A 198 14.31 -10.61 12.20
CA PRO A 198 15.68 -10.11 12.31
C PRO A 198 16.01 -9.48 13.67
N HIS A 199 14.98 -9.06 14.42
CA HIS A 199 15.09 -8.35 15.68
C HIS A 199 14.80 -9.24 16.90
N ALA A 200 14.32 -10.46 16.66
CA ALA A 200 13.94 -11.41 17.69
C ALA A 200 15.18 -12.03 18.37
N LYS A 201 15.27 -11.85 19.70
CA LYS A 201 16.37 -12.39 20.51
C LYS A 201 15.89 -13.58 21.33
N PRO A 202 16.28 -14.83 21.00
CA PRO A 202 15.94 -16.00 21.80
C PRO A 202 16.65 -15.92 23.16
N GLY A 203 15.87 -15.99 24.25
CA GLY A 203 16.41 -15.88 25.62
C GLY A 203 16.90 -17.21 26.22
N LYS A 204 16.54 -18.34 25.61
CA LYS A 204 16.87 -19.69 26.06
C LYS A 204 16.87 -20.67 24.89
N GLU A 205 17.40 -21.86 25.13
CA GLU A 205 17.36 -22.95 24.16
C GLU A 205 15.91 -23.26 23.72
N PRO A 206 15.69 -23.53 22.42
CA PRO A 206 14.36 -23.83 21.91
C PRO A 206 13.87 -25.20 22.38
N ALA A 207 12.55 -25.31 22.58
CA ALA A 207 11.95 -26.61 22.81
C ALA A 207 12.03 -27.47 21.54
N HIS A 208 12.39 -28.73 21.70
CA HIS A 208 12.40 -29.71 20.61
C HIS A 208 10.97 -30.14 20.30
N LEU A 209 10.64 -30.25 19.01
CA LEU A 209 9.34 -30.71 18.56
C LEU A 209 9.44 -32.07 17.86
N PRO A 210 8.35 -32.86 17.83
CA PRO A 210 8.26 -34.04 16.98
C PRO A 210 8.59 -33.70 15.52
N GLY A 211 9.24 -34.62 14.81
CA GLY A 211 9.66 -34.41 13.42
C GLY A 211 10.90 -33.51 13.25
N GLY A 212 11.67 -33.27 14.32
CA GLY A 212 12.96 -32.57 14.27
C GLY A 212 12.87 -31.04 14.31
N GLY A 213 11.66 -30.48 14.47
CA GLY A 213 11.46 -29.03 14.55
C GLY A 213 11.89 -28.42 15.89
N ARG A 214 11.87 -27.08 15.94
CA ARG A 214 12.18 -26.29 17.14
C ARG A 214 11.11 -25.24 17.40
N ARG A 215 10.84 -24.96 18.68
CA ARG A 215 10.03 -23.82 19.13
C ARG A 215 10.88 -22.86 19.96
N TYR A 216 11.07 -21.66 19.43
CA TYR A 216 11.79 -20.56 20.06
C TYR A 216 10.82 -19.64 20.78
N THR A 217 11.24 -19.12 21.94
CA THR A 217 10.62 -17.96 22.58
C THR A 217 11.64 -16.83 22.56
N ALA A 218 11.30 -15.72 21.92
CA ALA A 218 12.20 -14.61 21.69
C ALA A 218 11.54 -13.28 22.07
N THR A 219 12.35 -12.35 22.55
CA THR A 219 11.91 -10.99 22.89
C THR A 219 12.21 -10.05 21.73
N VAL A 220 11.29 -9.12 21.47
CA VAL A 220 11.41 -8.06 20.47
C VAL A 220 11.14 -6.71 21.14
N SER A 221 11.89 -5.67 20.75
CA SER A 221 11.65 -4.29 21.21
C SER A 221 10.26 -3.79 20.79
N ALA A 222 9.64 -2.95 21.62
CA ALA A 222 8.34 -2.33 21.35
C ALA A 222 8.30 -1.57 20.01
N ALA A 223 9.41 -0.94 19.61
CA ALA A 223 9.54 -0.21 18.35
C ALA A 223 9.16 -1.04 17.11
N HIS A 224 9.36 -2.37 17.14
CA HIS A 224 9.05 -3.25 16.01
C HIS A 224 7.59 -3.72 15.96
N ALA A 225 6.74 -3.32 16.92
CA ALA A 225 5.31 -3.57 16.81
C ALA A 225 4.71 -2.84 15.61
N ALA A 226 5.22 -1.64 15.30
CA ALA A 226 4.83 -0.84 14.15
C ALA A 226 5.22 -1.45 12.79
N ASP A 227 6.06 -2.49 12.76
CA ASP A 227 6.40 -3.22 11.52
C ASP A 227 5.31 -4.27 11.16
N VAL A 228 4.49 -4.64 12.14
CA VAL A 228 3.43 -5.66 11.99
C VAL A 228 2.06 -5.03 11.79
N LEU A 229 1.78 -3.92 12.49
CA LEU A 229 0.46 -3.31 12.53
C LEU A 229 0.09 -2.53 11.24
N PRO A 230 -1.21 -2.34 10.94
CA PRO A 230 -1.69 -1.43 9.90
C PRO A 230 -1.13 -0.01 10.06
N ALA A 231 -1.04 0.74 8.96
CA ALA A 231 -0.41 2.07 8.94
C ALA A 231 -0.97 3.03 10.00
N ALA A 232 -2.29 3.05 10.16
CA ALA A 232 -2.98 3.93 11.10
C ALA A 232 -2.63 3.64 12.58
N LEU A 233 -2.28 2.39 12.90
CA LEU A 233 -1.82 1.96 14.23
C LEU A 233 -0.29 2.03 14.37
N ALA A 234 0.43 1.81 13.28
CA ALA A 234 1.89 1.84 13.27
C ALA A 234 2.44 3.27 13.43
N ARG A 235 1.79 4.27 12.82
CA ARG A 235 2.26 5.67 12.83
C ARG A 235 2.30 6.28 14.25
N PRO A 236 1.23 6.22 15.06
CA PRO A 236 1.27 6.74 16.43
C PRO A 236 2.35 6.09 17.27
N LEU A 237 2.55 4.77 17.12
CA LEU A 237 3.66 4.07 17.73
C LEU A 237 4.98 4.70 17.28
N ARG A 238 5.32 4.72 15.98
CA ARG A 238 6.61 5.29 15.50
C ARG A 238 6.90 6.72 15.99
N GLN A 239 5.86 7.50 16.27
CA GLN A 239 5.95 8.89 16.72
C GLN A 239 6.04 9.03 18.25
N ALA A 240 5.76 7.98 19.01
CA ALA A 240 5.79 8.00 20.46
C ALA A 240 7.24 8.12 20.99
N GLU A 241 7.50 9.22 21.68
CA GLU A 241 8.83 9.56 22.22
C GLU A 241 9.35 8.52 23.23
N HIS A 242 8.45 7.82 23.92
CA HIS A 242 8.79 6.89 24.99
C HIS A 242 8.89 5.42 24.58
N LEU A 243 8.73 5.09 23.28
CA LEU A 243 8.79 3.70 22.82
C LEU A 243 10.12 3.00 23.09
N GLY A 244 11.22 3.75 23.17
CA GLY A 244 12.54 3.21 23.55
C GLY A 244 12.57 2.61 24.96
N HIS A 245 11.62 3.01 25.82
CA HIS A 245 11.46 2.53 27.19
C HIS A 245 10.23 1.63 27.37
N ALA A 246 9.37 1.54 26.35
CA ALA A 246 8.19 0.70 26.38
C ALA A 246 8.56 -0.78 26.47
N LYS A 247 7.70 -1.55 27.15
CA LYS A 247 7.91 -2.98 27.31
C LYS A 247 7.85 -3.66 25.94
N GLY A 248 8.92 -4.38 25.59
CA GLY A 248 8.94 -5.23 24.41
C GLY A 248 7.88 -6.35 24.46
N PHE A 249 7.75 -7.09 23.37
CA PHE A 249 6.80 -8.19 23.27
C PHE A 249 7.50 -9.52 23.02
N THR A 250 6.80 -10.60 23.37
CA THR A 250 7.30 -11.96 23.16
C THR A 250 6.77 -12.52 21.85
N VAL A 251 7.66 -13.09 21.06
CA VAL A 251 7.34 -13.84 19.84
C VAL A 251 7.70 -15.30 20.04
N THR A 252 6.79 -16.19 19.69
CA THR A 252 7.06 -17.62 19.57
C THR A 252 7.26 -17.97 18.11
N VAL A 253 8.41 -18.55 17.76
CA VAL A 253 8.74 -18.99 16.40
C VAL A 253 8.83 -20.50 16.38
N THR A 254 8.08 -21.15 15.48
CA THR A 254 8.11 -22.60 15.29
C THR A 254 8.69 -22.93 13.93
N THR A 255 9.61 -23.89 13.91
CA THR A 255 10.27 -24.39 12.70
C THR A 255 9.97 -25.86 12.45
N ASP A 256 10.02 -26.30 11.19
CA ASP A 256 10.00 -27.71 10.82
C ASP A 256 11.37 -28.39 10.96
N GLY A 257 11.46 -29.69 10.69
CA GLY A 257 12.71 -30.45 10.75
C GLY A 257 13.76 -30.08 9.71
N LYS A 258 13.46 -29.20 8.76
CA LYS A 258 14.43 -28.60 7.84
C LYS A 258 14.91 -27.23 8.33
N GLY A 259 14.43 -26.77 9.48
CA GLY A 259 14.73 -25.46 10.04
C GLY A 259 13.96 -24.30 9.41
N ARG A 260 12.89 -24.57 8.65
CA ARG A 260 12.06 -23.52 8.02
C ARG A 260 10.99 -23.06 8.99
N VAL A 261 10.72 -21.76 9.02
CA VAL A 261 9.64 -21.18 9.84
C VAL A 261 8.30 -21.68 9.33
N VAL A 262 7.46 -22.25 10.20
CA VAL A 262 6.11 -22.71 9.83
C VAL A 262 5.02 -21.94 10.57
N ARG A 263 5.36 -21.34 11.71
CA ARG A 263 4.43 -20.54 12.51
C ARG A 263 5.18 -19.51 13.34
N MET A 264 4.63 -18.31 13.43
CA MET A 264 5.02 -17.28 14.40
C MET A 264 3.76 -16.80 15.11
N THR A 265 3.85 -16.52 16.41
CA THR A 265 2.77 -15.89 17.18
C THR A 265 3.34 -14.84 18.12
N ALA A 266 2.63 -13.73 18.31
CA ALA A 266 3.00 -12.68 19.23
C ALA A 266 1.79 -12.17 20.01
N ASP A 267 2.04 -11.80 21.26
CA ASP A 267 1.10 -11.02 22.06
C ASP A 267 1.60 -9.58 22.11
N LEU A 268 0.83 -8.68 21.50
CA LEU A 268 1.13 -7.26 21.37
C LEU A 268 0.29 -6.42 22.35
N ALA A 269 -0.38 -7.04 23.33
CA ALA A 269 -1.23 -6.31 24.28
C ALA A 269 -0.49 -5.20 25.02
N ALA A 270 0.82 -5.37 25.29
CA ALA A 270 1.65 -4.33 25.91
C ALA A 270 1.79 -3.04 25.07
N GLN A 271 1.40 -3.05 23.80
CA GLN A 271 1.42 -1.88 22.91
C GLN A 271 0.08 -1.15 22.88
N LEU A 272 -0.97 -1.73 23.47
CA LEU A 272 -2.28 -1.10 23.58
C LEU A 272 -2.23 0.15 24.46
N ASP A 273 -1.38 0.17 25.49
CA ASP A 273 -1.26 1.34 26.39
C ASP A 273 -0.92 2.64 25.63
N GLU A 274 0.01 2.56 24.68
CA GLU A 274 0.36 3.70 23.82
C GLU A 274 -0.78 4.04 22.85
N LEU A 275 -1.40 3.03 22.22
CA LEU A 275 -2.52 3.26 21.31
C LEU A 275 -3.71 3.90 22.03
N HIS A 276 -4.03 3.47 23.25
CA HIS A 276 -5.08 4.03 24.09
C HIS A 276 -4.80 5.48 24.47
N THR A 277 -3.54 5.83 24.74
CA THR A 277 -3.14 7.21 25.05
C THR A 277 -3.39 8.15 23.86
N GLN A 278 -3.33 7.61 22.64
CA GLN A 278 -3.65 8.34 21.40
C GLN A 278 -5.14 8.28 21.03
N GLY A 279 -5.99 7.75 21.91
CA GLY A 279 -7.44 7.60 21.68
C GLY A 279 -7.79 6.54 20.64
N LEU A 280 -6.92 5.56 20.40
CA LEU A 280 -7.13 4.45 19.47
C LEU A 280 -7.33 3.16 20.24
N LEU A 281 -8.25 2.32 19.76
CA LEU A 281 -8.52 0.98 20.27
C LEU A 281 -8.89 0.94 21.76
N SER A 282 -9.51 1.98 22.32
CA SER A 282 -9.72 2.14 23.77
C SER A 282 -10.46 0.97 24.44
N ASP A 283 -11.31 0.25 23.70
CA ASP A 283 -12.07 -0.91 24.20
C ASP A 283 -11.38 -2.26 23.95
N VAL A 284 -10.24 -2.26 23.26
CA VAL A 284 -9.47 -3.47 22.95
C VAL A 284 -8.52 -3.77 24.10
N THR A 285 -8.59 -4.98 24.64
CA THR A 285 -7.74 -5.43 25.75
C THR A 285 -6.73 -6.50 25.34
N THR A 286 -6.93 -7.08 24.15
CA THR A 286 -6.04 -8.11 23.60
C THR A 286 -5.71 -7.79 22.15
N LEU A 287 -4.42 -7.90 21.83
CA LEU A 287 -3.91 -7.71 20.47
C LEU A 287 -2.94 -8.85 20.16
N ARG A 288 -3.33 -9.75 19.26
CA ARG A 288 -2.54 -10.95 18.95
C ARG A 288 -2.22 -11.00 17.47
N SER A 289 -0.99 -11.40 17.16
CA SER A 289 -0.55 -11.63 15.79
C SER A 289 -0.17 -13.08 15.58
N GLU A 290 -0.55 -13.62 14.43
CA GLU A 290 -0.14 -14.95 13.98
C GLU A 290 0.30 -14.90 12.51
N LEU A 291 1.41 -15.56 12.20
CA LEU A 291 1.83 -15.85 10.83
C LEU A 291 2.00 -17.37 10.70
N ARG A 292 1.44 -17.95 9.63
CA ARG A 292 1.67 -19.34 9.23
C ARG A 292 2.29 -19.39 7.85
N LEU A 293 3.27 -20.26 7.69
CA LEU A 293 3.92 -20.55 6.42
C LEU A 293 3.79 -22.04 6.14
N SER A 294 3.38 -22.39 4.93
CA SER A 294 3.09 -23.78 4.56
C SER A 294 3.35 -24.02 3.08
N ARG A 295 3.30 -25.30 2.67
CA ARG A 295 3.45 -25.73 1.27
C ARG A 295 4.71 -25.17 0.60
N TYR A 296 5.82 -25.17 1.34
CA TYR A 296 7.14 -24.84 0.80
C TYR A 296 7.52 -25.74 -0.38
N GLY A 297 8.04 -25.16 -1.46
CA GLY A 297 8.54 -25.88 -2.63
C GLY A 297 8.37 -25.06 -3.91
N ARG A 298 8.78 -25.59 -5.06
CA ARG A 298 8.59 -24.92 -6.36
C ARG A 298 7.15 -25.11 -6.85
N TRP A 299 6.23 -24.21 -6.49
CA TRP A 299 4.94 -24.14 -7.17
C TRP A 299 5.13 -23.66 -8.61
N GLN A 300 4.38 -24.22 -9.55
CA GLN A 300 4.28 -23.65 -10.89
C GLN A 300 3.34 -22.44 -10.84
N ARG A 301 3.85 -21.30 -11.34
CA ARG A 301 3.33 -19.93 -11.32
C ARG A 301 1.81 -19.80 -11.17
N GLU A 302 1.37 -19.10 -10.13
CA GLU A 302 0.09 -18.38 -10.19
C GLU A 302 0.37 -16.98 -10.74
N ASP A 303 0.10 -16.83 -12.03
CA ASP A 303 0.28 -15.66 -12.88
C ASP A 303 0.15 -14.33 -12.12
N PHE A 304 1.27 -13.63 -11.97
CA PHE A 304 1.39 -12.43 -11.18
C PHE A 304 1.69 -11.21 -12.09
N PRO A 305 0.87 -10.14 -12.15
CA PRO A 305 -0.53 -10.05 -11.78
C PRO A 305 -1.44 -10.52 -12.94
N GLY A 306 -1.41 -11.80 -13.28
CA GLY A 306 -2.41 -12.48 -14.13
C GLY A 306 -2.55 -12.02 -15.58
N ALA A 307 -3.46 -12.68 -16.31
CA ALA A 307 -3.94 -12.25 -17.63
C ALA A 307 -5.00 -11.14 -17.57
N HIS A 308 -5.10 -10.42 -16.44
CA HIS A 308 -6.09 -9.37 -16.22
C HIS A 308 -5.62 -8.03 -16.77
N ARG A 309 -6.54 -7.06 -16.89
CA ARG A 309 -6.19 -5.71 -17.31
C ARG A 309 -5.24 -5.09 -16.28
N LEU A 310 -4.04 -4.71 -16.73
CA LEU A 310 -3.06 -3.99 -15.92
C LEU A 310 -2.97 -2.54 -16.40
N VAL A 311 -3.12 -1.59 -15.48
CA VAL A 311 -2.98 -0.15 -15.72
C VAL A 311 -2.01 0.46 -14.72
N THR A 312 -1.44 1.61 -15.07
CA THR A 312 -0.63 2.38 -14.12
C THR A 312 -1.50 3.34 -13.31
N SER A 313 -1.06 3.64 -12.08
CA SER A 313 -1.75 4.61 -11.23
C SER A 313 -1.71 6.02 -11.85
N THR A 314 -0.69 6.36 -12.62
CA THR A 314 -0.62 7.64 -13.35
C THR A 314 -1.68 7.74 -14.45
N GLU A 315 -1.92 6.67 -15.20
CA GLU A 315 -2.94 6.63 -16.24
C GLU A 315 -4.36 6.68 -15.69
N THR A 316 -4.66 5.94 -14.61
CA THR A 316 -6.05 5.67 -14.21
C THR A 316 -6.48 6.39 -12.94
N VAL A 317 -5.60 6.49 -11.94
CA VAL A 317 -5.97 7.04 -10.63
C VAL A 317 -5.97 8.57 -10.68
N ARG A 318 -6.96 9.18 -10.03
CA ARG A 318 -7.11 10.64 -9.95
C ARG A 318 -7.18 11.09 -8.50
N THR A 319 -6.93 12.37 -8.30
CA THR A 319 -7.33 13.08 -7.07
C THR A 319 -8.68 13.73 -7.31
N ALA A 320 -9.36 14.19 -6.25
CA ALA A 320 -10.63 14.92 -6.36
C ALA A 320 -10.61 16.05 -7.41
N ARG A 321 -9.51 16.83 -7.47
CA ARG A 321 -9.34 17.92 -8.46
C ARG A 321 -9.21 17.40 -9.90
N GLY A 322 -8.66 16.21 -10.09
CA GLY A 322 -8.42 15.62 -11.41
C GLY A 322 -9.66 15.05 -12.10
N PHE A 323 -10.81 15.02 -11.42
CA PHE A 323 -12.09 14.63 -12.04
C PHE A 323 -12.66 15.78 -12.88
N ARG A 324 -13.31 15.43 -13.97
CA ARG A 324 -14.14 16.33 -14.77
C ARG A 324 -15.59 16.30 -14.27
N PRO A 325 -16.37 17.37 -14.48
CA PRO A 325 -17.81 17.32 -14.25
C PRO A 325 -18.46 16.16 -15.01
N GLY A 326 -19.42 15.49 -14.39
CA GLY A 326 -20.10 14.29 -14.90
C GLY A 326 -19.39 12.97 -14.60
N GLN A 327 -18.26 12.96 -13.89
CA GLN A 327 -17.54 11.73 -13.56
C GLN A 327 -17.82 11.22 -12.15
N CYS A 328 -17.79 9.90 -11.99
CA CYS A 328 -17.97 9.22 -10.71
C CYS A 328 -16.71 8.43 -10.31
N ALA A 329 -16.56 8.20 -9.02
CA ALA A 329 -15.47 7.40 -8.46
C ALA A 329 -15.96 6.58 -7.28
N ASP A 330 -15.35 5.42 -7.09
CA ASP A 330 -15.49 4.65 -5.86
C ASP A 330 -14.20 4.81 -5.04
N THR A 331 -14.28 5.54 -3.92
CA THR A 331 -13.16 5.74 -2.99
C THR A 331 -12.75 4.44 -2.29
N GLN A 332 -13.65 3.45 -2.30
CA GLN A 332 -13.51 2.16 -1.67
C GLN A 332 -12.90 1.12 -2.63
N LEU A 333 -12.99 1.30 -3.94
CA LEU A 333 -12.56 0.26 -4.88
C LEU A 333 -11.07 -0.08 -4.74
N LEU A 334 -10.22 0.93 -4.49
CA LEU A 334 -8.80 0.72 -4.15
C LEU A 334 -8.55 0.72 -2.64
N GLY A 335 -9.43 1.33 -1.86
CA GLY A 335 -9.25 1.50 -0.41
C GLY A 335 -8.11 2.40 -0.02
N LEU A 336 -7.83 3.40 -0.83
CA LEU A 336 -6.78 4.40 -0.60
C LEU A 336 -7.37 5.78 -0.24
N GLY A 337 -8.69 5.84 -0.05
CA GLY A 337 -9.45 7.04 0.25
C GLY A 337 -9.31 8.13 -0.82
N SER A 338 -9.45 9.38 -0.41
CA SER A 338 -9.42 10.56 -1.30
C SER A 338 -8.06 10.82 -1.97
N ARG A 339 -6.99 10.15 -1.54
CA ARG A 339 -5.63 10.29 -2.10
C ARG A 339 -5.48 9.60 -3.46
N ALA A 340 -6.25 8.54 -3.70
CA ALA A 340 -6.17 7.74 -4.90
C ALA A 340 -7.54 7.18 -5.27
N LEU A 341 -8.26 7.96 -6.07
CA LEU A 341 -9.61 7.65 -6.52
C LEU A 341 -9.57 6.91 -7.86
N PHE A 342 -10.36 5.86 -7.98
CA PHE A 342 -10.52 5.09 -9.21
C PHE A 342 -11.81 5.52 -9.91
N PRO A 343 -11.74 6.07 -11.15
CA PRO A 343 -12.94 6.43 -11.90
C PRO A 343 -13.76 5.20 -12.26
N VAL A 344 -15.08 5.28 -12.08
CA VAL A 344 -16.04 4.25 -12.47
C VAL A 344 -17.11 4.84 -13.37
N ASP A 345 -17.89 3.98 -14.03
CA ASP A 345 -19.10 4.43 -14.71
C ASP A 345 -20.07 4.97 -13.66
N CYS A 346 -20.77 6.07 -13.94
CA CYS A 346 -21.78 6.59 -13.01
C CYS A 346 -23.00 5.66 -12.90
N ALA A 347 -23.18 4.72 -13.82
CA ALA A 347 -24.14 3.64 -13.70
C ALA A 347 -23.67 2.51 -12.74
N ASP A 348 -22.37 2.40 -12.47
CA ASP A 348 -21.80 1.42 -11.54
C ASP A 348 -21.78 1.99 -10.10
N PRO A 349 -21.74 1.12 -9.06
CA PRO A 349 -21.57 1.54 -7.66
C PRO A 349 -20.45 2.56 -7.47
N HIS A 350 -20.78 3.69 -6.84
CA HIS A 350 -19.85 4.78 -6.54
C HIS A 350 -20.30 5.54 -5.28
N ASP A 351 -19.35 6.14 -4.59
CA ASP A 351 -19.57 6.96 -3.39
C ASP A 351 -19.11 8.41 -3.57
N LEU A 352 -18.69 8.76 -4.79
CA LEU A 352 -18.21 10.09 -5.13
C LEU A 352 -18.68 10.48 -6.52
N TRP A 353 -19.24 11.69 -6.64
CA TRP A 353 -19.68 12.26 -7.89
C TRP A 353 -19.23 13.71 -8.02
N LYS A 354 -18.64 14.05 -9.19
CA LYS A 354 -18.32 15.43 -9.54
C LYS A 354 -19.34 15.94 -10.55
N PHE A 355 -20.12 16.96 -10.20
CA PHE A 355 -21.14 17.54 -11.06
C PHE A 355 -20.88 19.04 -11.34
N PRO A 356 -21.32 19.57 -12.50
CA PRO A 356 -21.15 20.98 -12.82
C PRO A 356 -22.05 21.84 -11.92
N SER A 357 -21.52 22.93 -11.39
CA SER A 357 -22.29 23.86 -10.54
C SER A 357 -22.77 25.11 -11.27
N GLY A 358 -22.33 25.30 -12.52
CA GLY A 358 -22.69 26.40 -13.40
C GLY A 358 -21.50 27.23 -13.88
N THR A 359 -21.78 28.15 -14.79
CA THR A 359 -20.82 29.14 -15.32
C THR A 359 -20.96 30.45 -14.55
N TYR A 360 -19.83 31.03 -14.14
CA TYR A 360 -19.76 32.26 -13.39
C TYR A 360 -19.21 33.36 -14.29
N GLU A 361 -19.89 34.49 -14.29
CA GLU A 361 -19.34 35.75 -14.77
C GLU A 361 -19.80 36.84 -13.80
N ARG A 362 -18.89 37.30 -12.94
CA ARG A 362 -19.20 38.25 -11.86
C ARG A 362 -18.09 39.27 -11.68
N THR A 363 -18.49 40.46 -11.27
CA THR A 363 -17.59 41.52 -10.83
C THR A 363 -17.89 41.83 -9.37
N LEU A 364 -16.87 41.77 -8.52
CA LEU A 364 -17.00 41.94 -7.08
C LEU A 364 -16.22 43.18 -6.62
N GLY A 365 -16.90 44.08 -5.91
CA GLY A 365 -16.28 45.26 -5.31
C GLY A 365 -15.48 44.97 -4.03
N THR A 366 -15.66 43.78 -3.44
CA THR A 366 -14.91 43.26 -2.28
C THR A 366 -14.64 41.76 -2.47
N LEU A 367 -13.79 41.17 -1.62
CA LEU A 367 -13.56 39.71 -1.61
C LEU A 367 -14.62 38.95 -0.80
N ASP A 368 -15.53 39.66 -0.14
CA ASP A 368 -16.57 39.04 0.69
C ASP A 368 -17.55 38.27 -0.20
N GLY A 369 -17.84 37.03 0.18
CA GLY A 369 -18.74 36.15 -0.57
C GLY A 369 -18.11 35.45 -1.78
N LEU A 370 -16.82 35.67 -2.07
CA LEU A 370 -16.09 34.89 -3.08
C LEU A 370 -16.17 33.38 -2.79
N ASP A 371 -16.18 33.02 -1.50
CA ASP A 371 -16.28 31.63 -1.08
C ASP A 371 -17.70 31.05 -1.15
N THR A 372 -18.73 31.89 -0.99
CA THR A 372 -20.13 31.46 -0.88
C THR A 372 -20.82 31.31 -2.22
N LEU A 373 -20.40 32.07 -3.24
CA LEU A 373 -20.98 32.06 -4.58
C LEU A 373 -20.97 30.65 -5.22
N PRO A 374 -19.83 29.94 -5.31
CA PRO A 374 -19.82 28.60 -5.86
C PRO A 374 -20.60 27.58 -5.02
N LEU A 375 -20.58 27.75 -3.69
CA LEU A 375 -21.24 26.83 -2.77
C LEU A 375 -22.77 26.93 -2.88
N ALA A 376 -23.31 28.14 -3.06
CA ALA A 376 -24.75 28.35 -3.24
C ALA A 376 -25.26 27.69 -4.53
N ALA A 377 -24.54 27.86 -5.64
CA ALA A 377 -24.90 27.21 -6.90
C ALA A 377 -24.73 25.68 -6.81
N CYS A 378 -23.70 25.20 -6.10
CA CYS A 378 -23.55 23.78 -5.79
C CYS A 378 -24.76 23.22 -5.04
N ARG A 379 -25.26 23.93 -4.03
CA ARG A 379 -26.46 23.52 -3.27
C ARG A 379 -27.72 23.53 -4.13
N ALA A 380 -27.89 24.54 -4.97
CA ALA A 380 -29.02 24.62 -5.90
C ALA A 380 -28.97 23.47 -6.92
N GLY A 381 -27.83 23.28 -7.59
CA GLY A 381 -27.66 22.19 -8.55
C GLY A 381 -27.77 20.79 -7.92
N LEU A 382 -27.43 20.64 -6.65
CA LEU A 382 -27.65 19.39 -5.91
C LEU A 382 -29.13 19.09 -5.69
N ALA A 383 -29.95 20.12 -5.45
CA ALA A 383 -31.39 19.95 -5.24
C ALA A 383 -32.10 19.47 -6.53
N ASP A 384 -31.56 19.85 -7.69
CA ASP A 384 -32.06 19.45 -9.01
C ASP A 384 -31.39 18.15 -9.52
N ALA A 385 -30.40 17.63 -8.81
CA ALA A 385 -29.64 16.47 -9.21
C ALA A 385 -30.31 15.16 -8.78
N HIS A 386 -30.42 14.21 -9.71
CA HIS A 386 -30.89 12.85 -9.47
C HIS A 386 -29.78 11.83 -9.77
N PRO A 387 -28.76 11.67 -8.90
CA PRO A 387 -27.73 10.65 -9.11
C PRO A 387 -28.35 9.24 -9.07
N VAL A 388 -27.75 8.33 -9.85
CA VAL A 388 -28.26 6.96 -10.04
C VAL A 388 -28.13 6.12 -8.76
N ASN A 389 -27.16 6.41 -7.88
CA ASN A 389 -26.78 5.54 -6.75
C ASN A 389 -26.95 6.18 -5.37
N GLY A 390 -28.16 6.65 -5.07
CA GLY A 390 -28.54 7.13 -3.74
C GLY A 390 -28.48 8.65 -3.58
N ALA A 391 -29.16 9.17 -2.56
CA ALA A 391 -29.22 10.60 -2.31
C ALA A 391 -27.82 11.14 -1.95
N PRO A 392 -27.39 12.26 -2.56
CA PRO A 392 -26.12 12.87 -2.19
C PRO A 392 -26.21 13.48 -0.80
N ASP A 393 -25.14 13.37 0.01
CA ASP A 393 -25.10 13.99 1.34
C ASP A 393 -24.68 15.47 1.22
N PRO A 394 -25.57 16.43 1.52
CA PRO A 394 -25.22 17.85 1.45
C PRO A 394 -24.09 18.25 2.40
N LYS A 395 -23.82 17.46 3.45
CA LYS A 395 -22.76 17.73 4.43
C LYS A 395 -21.36 17.48 3.87
N THR A 396 -21.22 16.64 2.84
CA THR A 396 -19.92 16.32 2.23
C THR A 396 -19.62 17.17 0.99
N LEU A 397 -20.56 18.03 0.61
CA LEU A 397 -20.47 18.92 -0.54
C LEU A 397 -19.22 19.80 -0.45
N THR A 398 -18.30 19.59 -1.39
CA THR A 398 -17.06 20.35 -1.52
C THR A 398 -17.04 21.06 -2.87
N VAL A 399 -16.83 22.37 -2.87
CA VAL A 399 -16.64 23.15 -4.11
C VAL A 399 -15.23 22.91 -4.65
N THR A 400 -15.14 22.54 -5.92
CA THR A 400 -13.89 22.59 -6.69
C THR A 400 -13.89 23.80 -7.63
N ARG A 401 -12.89 24.66 -7.47
CA ARG A 401 -12.74 25.93 -8.22
C ARG A 401 -11.80 25.80 -9.41
N ASP A 402 -11.58 24.57 -9.89
CA ASP A 402 -10.54 24.24 -10.87
C ASP A 402 -10.75 24.93 -12.24
N GLY A 403 -11.96 25.43 -12.52
CA GLY A 403 -12.29 26.17 -13.73
C GLY A 403 -12.49 27.69 -13.53
N LEU A 404 -12.30 28.22 -12.32
CA LEU A 404 -12.44 29.66 -12.07
C LEU A 404 -11.12 30.40 -12.33
N ARG A 405 -11.23 31.55 -12.99
CA ARG A 405 -10.16 32.52 -13.21
C ARG A 405 -10.55 33.88 -12.63
N TYR A 406 -9.54 34.60 -12.20
CA TYR A 406 -9.66 35.83 -11.43
C TYR A 406 -8.82 36.93 -12.08
N ALA A 407 -9.39 38.12 -12.28
CA ALA A 407 -8.65 39.29 -12.74
C ALA A 407 -8.97 40.49 -11.86
N VAL A 408 -7.93 41.22 -11.44
CA VAL A 408 -8.09 42.49 -10.73
C VAL A 408 -8.14 43.60 -11.76
N MET A 409 -9.20 44.40 -11.72
CA MET A 409 -9.52 45.42 -12.72
C MET A 409 -9.69 46.77 -12.04
N GLU A 410 -9.35 47.87 -12.69
CA GLU A 410 -9.73 49.20 -12.19
C GLU A 410 -11.25 49.39 -12.27
N LYS A 411 -11.81 50.03 -11.24
CA LYS A 411 -13.24 50.42 -11.23
C LYS A 411 -13.55 51.29 -12.44
N ASN A 412 -14.55 50.91 -13.22
CA ASN A 412 -14.96 51.57 -14.47
C ASN A 412 -13.90 51.53 -15.59
N GLY A 413 -12.83 50.75 -15.44
CA GLY A 413 -11.84 50.53 -16.49
C GLY A 413 -12.42 49.66 -17.61
N THR A 414 -12.18 50.03 -18.87
CA THR A 414 -12.56 49.24 -20.05
C THR A 414 -11.44 48.30 -20.49
N ASP A 415 -10.71 47.74 -19.52
CA ASP A 415 -9.53 46.94 -19.83
C ASP A 415 -9.94 45.69 -20.61
N LYS A 416 -9.65 45.70 -21.91
CA LYS A 416 -10.15 44.68 -22.85
C LYS A 416 -9.39 43.37 -22.71
N ASN A 417 -8.27 43.35 -21.96
CA ASN A 417 -7.41 42.20 -21.83
C ASN A 417 -6.98 41.98 -20.36
N PRO A 418 -7.89 41.48 -19.50
CA PRO A 418 -7.61 41.27 -18.09
C PRO A 418 -6.43 40.30 -17.86
N ASP A 419 -5.57 40.59 -16.88
CA ASP A 419 -4.56 39.63 -16.40
C ASP A 419 -5.22 38.53 -15.55
N TRP A 420 -5.62 37.45 -16.22
CA TRP A 420 -6.30 36.33 -15.59
C TRP A 420 -5.35 35.42 -14.82
N ARG A 421 -5.72 35.10 -13.58
CA ARG A 421 -5.00 34.20 -12.68
C ARG A 421 -5.88 33.05 -12.23
N GLY A 422 -5.28 31.89 -11.99
CA GLY A 422 -5.98 30.70 -11.48
C GLY A 422 -6.23 30.70 -9.97
N THR A 423 -5.69 31.68 -9.24
CA THR A 423 -5.88 31.83 -7.80
C THR A 423 -6.38 33.23 -7.48
N PRO A 424 -7.34 33.39 -6.55
CA PRO A 424 -7.84 34.70 -6.20
C PRO A 424 -6.79 35.51 -5.43
N PRO A 425 -6.81 36.84 -5.54
CA PRO A 425 -5.94 37.69 -4.74
C PRO A 425 -6.35 37.62 -3.26
N THR A 426 -5.39 37.78 -2.35
CA THR A 426 -5.65 37.80 -0.91
C THR A 426 -6.18 39.16 -0.42
N LYS A 427 -6.00 40.22 -1.21
CA LYS A 427 -6.51 41.58 -0.97
C LYS A 427 -6.82 42.28 -2.29
N LEU A 428 -7.82 43.15 -2.30
CA LEU A 428 -8.10 44.02 -3.44
C LEU A 428 -7.47 45.41 -3.22
N PRO A 429 -6.69 45.93 -4.19
CA PRO A 429 -6.22 47.32 -4.18
C PRO A 429 -7.37 48.33 -4.14
N LYS A 430 -7.10 49.54 -3.64
CA LYS A 430 -8.08 50.64 -3.68
C LYS A 430 -8.47 50.93 -5.14
N ASN A 431 -9.74 51.27 -5.36
CA ASN A 431 -10.32 51.56 -6.67
C ASN A 431 -10.23 50.41 -7.70
N THR A 432 -10.16 49.16 -7.22
CA THR A 432 -10.23 47.98 -8.10
C THR A 432 -11.44 47.09 -7.79
N GLU A 433 -11.75 46.20 -8.72
CA GLU A 433 -12.77 45.15 -8.61
C GLU A 433 -12.17 43.81 -9.02
N LEU A 434 -12.73 42.73 -8.49
CA LEU A 434 -12.38 41.38 -8.90
C LEU A 434 -13.37 40.90 -9.96
N ARG A 435 -12.91 40.67 -11.18
CA ARG A 435 -13.66 39.88 -12.15
C ARG A 435 -13.39 38.40 -11.91
N VAL A 436 -14.46 37.62 -11.81
CA VAL A 436 -14.44 36.17 -11.68
C VAL A 436 -15.16 35.58 -12.88
N GLU A 437 -14.49 34.66 -13.58
CA GLU A 437 -15.08 33.98 -14.72
C GLU A 437 -14.76 32.48 -14.68
N GLY A 438 -15.62 31.68 -15.28
CA GLY A 438 -15.35 30.27 -15.59
C GLY A 438 -16.36 29.32 -14.95
N ASP A 439 -16.07 28.03 -15.03
CA ASP A 439 -16.98 27.00 -14.52
C ASP A 439 -16.50 26.51 -13.15
N ALA A 440 -17.42 26.41 -12.20
CA ALA A 440 -17.17 25.67 -10.98
C ALA A 440 -17.88 24.31 -11.03
N SER A 441 -17.37 23.39 -10.24
CA SER A 441 -17.97 22.07 -10.08
C SER A 441 -17.94 21.67 -8.63
N CYS A 442 -18.85 20.79 -8.25
CA CYS A 442 -18.97 20.31 -6.89
C CYS A 442 -18.60 18.84 -6.87
N LEU A 443 -17.93 18.45 -5.80
CA LEU A 443 -17.74 17.07 -5.43
C LEU A 443 -18.66 16.78 -4.26
N VAL A 444 -19.40 15.69 -4.34
CA VAL A 444 -20.29 15.25 -3.25
C VAL A 444 -20.13 13.75 -3.07
N THR A 445 -20.25 13.30 -1.82
CA THR A 445 -20.39 11.86 -1.57
C THR A 445 -21.84 11.45 -1.72
N THR A 446 -22.05 10.30 -2.34
CA THR A 446 -23.37 9.67 -2.44
C THR A 446 -23.46 8.60 -1.37
N ALA A 447 -24.58 8.56 -0.62
CA ALA A 447 -24.82 7.47 0.31
C ALA A 447 -25.04 6.19 -0.49
N TYR A 448 -24.00 5.38 -0.61
CA TYR A 448 -24.15 4.04 -1.16
C TYR A 448 -24.90 3.19 -0.13
N GLU A 449 -26.21 3.00 -0.34
CA GLU A 449 -26.94 1.88 0.25
C GLU A 449 -26.70 0.67 -0.66
N PRO A 450 -25.96 -0.37 -0.22
CA PRO A 450 -25.95 -1.61 -0.96
C PRO A 450 -27.38 -2.12 -1.06
N LEU A 451 -27.85 -2.40 -2.28
CA LEU A 451 -29.08 -3.16 -2.48
C LEU A 451 -28.95 -4.45 -1.65
N SER A 452 -29.81 -4.56 -0.64
CA SER A 452 -29.92 -5.64 0.34
C SER A 452 -30.03 -7.01 -0.30
#